data_AF-A0A9D2FY27-F1
#
_entry.id   AF-A0A9D2FY27-F1
#
_cell.length_a   1.000
_cell.length_b   1.000
_cell.length_c   1.000
_cell.angle_alpha   90.00
_cell.angle_beta   90.00
_cell.angle_gamma   90.00
#
_symmetry.space_group_name_H-M   'P 1'
#
loop_
_entity.id
_entity.type
_entity.pdbx_description
1 polymer ?
#
loop_
_entity_poly.entity_id
_entity_poly.type
_entity_poly.pdbx_seq_one_letter_code
_entity_poly.pdbx_strand_id
1 'polypeptide(L)'
;MIQLNLPDYPIKLGGTPDMPTIYDTLRRKYVKLTPEEWVRQHFVHMLVERKGYPGALMANEVALKVGEKQLRADTVLYDSRLRPRMIVEYKAPHVAITQAVFDQIATYNLLLRVDYLVVSNGLSHYCCRMDYENRQYRYLQDIPLYAEL
;
A
#
# COMPACT_ATOMS: atom_id res chain seq x y z
N MET A 1 -2.19 3.13 19.79
CA MET A 1 -2.19 2.25 18.60
C MET A 1 -1.22 1.10 18.85
N ILE A 2 -1.38 -0.04 18.17
CA ILE A 2 -0.46 -1.19 18.29
C ILE A 2 0.90 -0.81 17.68
N GLN A 3 1.99 -1.23 18.31
CA GLN A 3 3.34 -1.11 17.76
C GLN A 3 3.48 -2.04 16.55
N LEU A 4 3.93 -1.49 15.42
CA LEU A 4 4.08 -2.22 14.16
C LEU A 4 5.52 -2.70 13.97
N ASN A 5 5.73 -3.69 13.11
CA ASN A 5 7.04 -4.11 12.62
C ASN A 5 7.51 -3.20 11.47
N LEU A 6 7.34 -1.89 11.64
CA LEU A 6 7.69 -0.85 10.67
C LEU A 6 8.53 0.23 11.37
N PRO A 7 9.45 0.91 10.66
CA PRO A 7 10.19 2.02 11.21
C PRO A 7 9.28 3.15 11.71
N ASP A 8 9.70 3.81 12.79
CA ASP A 8 9.08 5.04 13.23
C ASP A 8 9.33 6.19 12.25
N TYR A 9 8.39 7.14 12.23
CA TYR A 9 8.50 8.39 11.50
C TYR A 9 7.89 9.54 12.33
N PRO A 10 8.09 10.81 11.96
CA PRO A 10 7.50 11.95 12.68
C PRO A 10 5.97 12.02 12.50
N ILE A 11 5.24 11.24 13.28
CA ILE A 11 3.78 11.08 13.18
C ILE A 11 3.07 12.40 13.49
N LYS A 12 2.22 12.82 12.56
CA LYS A 12 1.38 14.01 12.73
C LYS A 12 -0.06 13.60 13.02
N LEU A 13 -0.39 13.55 14.31
CA LEU A 13 -1.75 13.33 14.79
C LEU A 13 -2.51 14.66 14.92
N GLY A 14 -3.83 14.58 14.87
CA GLY A 14 -4.73 15.72 15.07
C GLY A 14 -6.15 15.25 15.37
N GLY A 15 -7.12 16.16 15.26
CA GLY A 15 -8.53 15.86 15.55
C GLY A 15 -8.85 15.91 17.05
N THR A 16 -9.96 15.28 17.43
CA THR A 16 -10.43 15.20 18.82
C THR A 16 -10.19 13.79 19.39
N PRO A 17 -10.31 13.59 20.71
CA PRO A 17 -10.22 12.24 21.29
C PRO A 17 -11.20 11.24 20.67
N ASP A 18 -12.42 11.69 20.34
CA ASP A 18 -13.47 10.83 19.75
C ASP A 18 -13.30 10.63 18.24
N MET A 19 -12.68 11.60 17.56
CA MET A 19 -12.46 11.60 16.11
C MET A 19 -10.98 11.89 15.82
N PRO A 20 -10.08 10.98 16.20
CA PRO A 20 -8.66 11.16 15.96
C PRO A 20 -8.37 11.12 14.47
N THR A 21 -7.40 11.92 14.05
CA THR A 21 -6.95 11.99 12.66
C THR A 21 -5.44 11.89 12.56
N ILE A 22 -4.97 11.50 11.38
CA ILE A 22 -3.55 11.41 11.03
C ILE A 22 -3.32 12.09 9.69
N TYR A 23 -2.19 12.78 9.54
CA TYR A 23 -1.86 13.45 8.29
C TYR A 23 -1.37 12.43 7.24
N ASP A 24 -2.08 12.33 6.13
CA ASP A 24 -1.63 11.58 4.96
C ASP A 24 -0.80 12.49 4.05
N THR A 25 0.48 12.16 3.90
CA THR A 25 1.44 12.97 3.12
C THR A 25 1.20 12.92 1.61
N LEU A 26 0.66 11.81 1.09
CA LEU A 26 0.35 11.65 -0.33
C LEU A 26 -0.94 12.38 -0.71
N ARG A 27 -1.97 12.32 0.15
CA ARG A 27 -3.25 13.04 -0.03
C ARG A 27 -3.20 14.49 0.48
N ARG A 28 -2.16 14.86 1.22
CA ARG A 28 -1.92 16.19 1.81
C ARG A 28 -3.05 16.68 2.71
N LYS A 29 -3.67 15.80 3.48
CA LYS A 29 -4.78 16.13 4.40
C LYS A 29 -4.80 15.23 5.62
N TYR A 30 -5.46 15.70 6.68
CA TYR A 30 -5.79 14.84 7.82
C TYR A 30 -6.95 13.91 7.45
N VAL A 31 -6.81 12.64 7.81
CA VAL A 31 -7.80 11.57 7.58
C VAL A 31 -8.10 10.85 8.88
N LYS A 32 -9.25 10.17 8.95
CA LYS A 32 -9.64 9.41 10.15
C LYS A 32 -8.55 8.39 10.50
N LEU A 33 -8.08 8.44 11.74
CA LEU A 33 -7.11 7.47 12.24
C LEU A 33 -7.81 6.14 12.53
N THR A 34 -7.73 5.21 11.58
CA THR A 34 -8.16 3.83 11.75
C THR A 34 -6.93 2.93 11.94
N PRO A 35 -7.09 1.69 12.46
CA PRO A 35 -5.98 0.73 12.55
C PRO A 35 -5.35 0.40 11.19
N GLU A 36 -6.13 0.37 10.11
CA GLU A 36 -5.62 0.18 8.74
C GLU A 36 -4.87 1.43 8.25
N GLU A 37 -5.41 2.63 8.49
CA GLU A 37 -4.75 3.89 8.11
C GLU A 37 -3.43 4.08 8.86
N TRP A 38 -3.35 3.62 10.12
CA TRP A 38 -2.11 3.56 10.87
C TRP A 38 -1.03 2.73 10.17
N VAL A 39 -1.40 1.54 9.67
CA VAL A 39 -0.50 0.69 8.88
C VAL A 39 -0.11 1.39 7.58
N ARG A 40 -1.09 1.92 6.84
CA ARG A 40 -0.87 2.65 5.57
C ARG A 40 0.17 3.75 5.73
N GLN A 41 0.02 4.62 6.74
CA GLN A 41 0.95 5.74 6.94
C GLN A 41 2.36 5.28 7.31
N HIS A 42 2.53 4.32 8.23
CA HIS A 42 3.86 3.79 8.56
C HIS A 42 4.53 3.16 7.34
N PHE A 43 3.76 2.40 6.56
CA PHE A 43 4.28 1.70 5.41
C PHE A 43 4.68 2.65 4.29
N VAL A 44 3.85 3.66 3.98
CA VAL A 44 4.17 4.71 3.01
C VAL A 44 5.45 5.46 3.42
N HIS A 45 5.58 5.82 4.70
CA HIS A 45 6.80 6.47 5.20
C HIS A 45 8.03 5.56 5.09
N MET A 46 7.90 4.26 5.39
CA MET A 46 8.99 3.29 5.18
C MET A 46 9.40 3.20 3.70
N LEU A 47 8.44 3.14 2.77
CA LEU A 47 8.73 3.14 1.33
C LEU A 47 9.50 4.38 0.90
N VAL A 48 9.05 5.57 1.33
CA VAL A 48 9.66 6.85 0.94
C VAL A 48 11.03 7.05 1.60
N GLU A 49 11.12 6.90 2.92
CA GLU A 49 12.28 7.31 3.71
C GLU A 49 13.36 6.22 3.85
N ARG A 50 13.01 4.94 3.64
CA ARG A 50 13.95 3.81 3.79
C ARG A 50 14.18 3.07 2.48
N LYS A 51 13.15 2.91 1.65
CA LYS A 51 13.26 2.20 0.37
C LYS A 51 13.44 3.12 -0.84
N GLY A 52 13.38 4.44 -0.65
CA GLY A 52 13.67 5.44 -1.68
C GLY A 52 12.55 5.67 -2.70
N TYR A 53 11.31 5.30 -2.37
CA TYR A 53 10.18 5.43 -3.29
C TYR A 53 9.78 6.91 -3.40
N PRO A 54 9.76 7.51 -4.61
CA PRO A 54 9.39 8.91 -4.75
C PRO A 54 7.91 9.11 -4.44
N GLY A 55 7.59 9.84 -3.37
CA GLY A 55 6.19 10.12 -2.99
C GLY A 55 5.39 10.82 -4.09
N ALA A 56 6.05 11.58 -4.98
CA ALA A 56 5.41 12.21 -6.14
C ALA A 56 4.92 11.20 -7.21
N LEU A 57 5.43 9.97 -7.18
CA LEU A 57 5.00 8.87 -8.04
C LEU A 57 4.09 7.88 -7.30
N MET A 58 3.67 8.20 -6.07
CA MET A 58 2.78 7.37 -5.27
C MET A 58 1.45 8.08 -5.06
N ALA A 59 0.36 7.31 -5.06
CA ALA A 59 -0.97 7.83 -4.76
C ALA A 59 -1.70 6.87 -3.83
N ASN A 60 -2.36 7.44 -2.81
CA ASN A 60 -3.26 6.69 -1.94
C ASN A 60 -4.71 6.80 -2.43
N GLU A 61 -5.51 5.77 -2.17
CA GLU A 61 -6.95 5.73 -2.41
C GLU A 61 -7.32 5.92 -3.89
N VAL A 62 -6.61 5.22 -4.78
CA VAL A 62 -6.78 5.34 -6.22
C VAL A 62 -8.08 4.63 -6.64
N ALA A 63 -9.02 5.40 -7.18
CA ALA A 63 -10.26 4.85 -7.72
C ALA A 63 -10.01 4.08 -9.03
N LEU A 64 -10.59 2.89 -9.14
CA LEU A 64 -10.48 1.99 -10.28
C LEU A 64 -11.88 1.61 -10.76
N LYS A 65 -12.07 1.52 -12.08
CA LYS A 65 -13.36 1.17 -12.68
C LYS A 65 -13.26 -0.17 -13.42
N VAL A 66 -14.01 -1.18 -12.95
CA VAL A 66 -14.16 -2.49 -13.61
C VAL A 66 -15.61 -2.63 -14.07
N GLY A 67 -15.89 -2.36 -15.34
CA GLY A 67 -17.26 -2.32 -15.85
C GLY A 67 -18.09 -1.27 -15.10
N GLU A 68 -19.14 -1.72 -14.39
CA GLU A 68 -19.97 -0.88 -13.52
C GLU A 68 -19.46 -0.78 -12.07
N LYS A 69 -18.53 -1.67 -11.67
CA LYS A 69 -18.00 -1.68 -10.30
C LYS A 69 -16.93 -0.62 -10.13
N GLN A 70 -17.05 0.15 -9.05
CA GLN A 70 -16.01 1.06 -8.56
C GLN A 70 -15.23 0.33 -7.46
N LEU A 71 -13.93 0.19 -7.69
CA LEU A 71 -12.97 -0.38 -6.75
C LEU A 71 -11.99 0.71 -6.32
N ARG A 72 -11.24 0.45 -5.26
CA ARG A 72 -10.24 1.39 -4.76
C ARG A 72 -8.99 0.61 -4.38
N ALA A 73 -7.86 1.00 -4.95
CA ALA A 73 -6.55 0.54 -4.51
C ALA A 73 -6.03 1.45 -3.41
N ASP A 74 -5.46 0.85 -2.37
CA ASP A 74 -4.98 1.57 -1.20
C ASP A 74 -3.79 2.47 -1.49
N THR A 75 -2.72 1.94 -2.09
CA THR A 75 -1.59 2.71 -2.63
C THR A 75 -1.18 2.17 -3.99
N VAL A 76 -0.89 3.05 -4.93
CA VAL A 76 -0.29 2.71 -6.23
C VAL A 76 1.00 3.49 -6.41
N LEU A 77 2.06 2.80 -6.85
CA LEU A 77 3.28 3.42 -7.37
C LEU A 77 3.21 3.46 -8.90
N TYR A 78 3.61 4.58 -9.48
CA TYR A 78 3.75 4.79 -10.91
C TYR A 78 5.24 4.92 -11.30
N ASP A 79 5.56 4.64 -12.57
CA ASP A 79 6.84 5.06 -13.16
C ASP A 79 6.80 6.51 -13.66
N SER A 80 7.92 6.99 -14.21
CA SER A 80 8.03 8.34 -14.78
C SER A 80 7.12 8.59 -16.00
N ARG A 81 6.52 7.55 -16.56
CA ARG A 81 5.54 7.60 -17.67
C ARG A 81 4.11 7.42 -17.18
N LEU A 82 3.88 7.51 -15.86
CA LEU A 82 2.59 7.31 -15.20
C LEU A 82 1.99 5.92 -15.41
N ARG A 83 2.82 4.90 -15.68
CA ARG A 83 2.37 3.51 -15.74
C ARG A 83 2.38 2.92 -14.33
N PRO A 84 1.30 2.27 -13.86
CA PRO A 84 1.29 1.55 -12.59
C PRO A 84 2.39 0.48 -12.54
N ARG A 85 3.14 0.44 -11.45
CA ARG A 85 4.28 -0.49 -11.25
C ARG A 85 4.11 -1.37 -10.01
N MET A 86 3.45 -0.85 -8.98
CA MET A 86 3.17 -1.59 -7.75
C MET A 86 1.81 -1.18 -7.18
N ILE A 87 1.09 -2.16 -6.63
CA ILE A 87 -0.09 -1.93 -5.78
C ILE A 87 0.25 -2.42 -4.38
N VAL A 88 -0.12 -1.64 -3.37
CA VAL A 88 -0.04 -2.02 -1.96
C VAL A 88 -1.44 -2.02 -1.37
N GLU A 89 -1.82 -3.10 -0.69
CA GLU A 89 -3.07 -3.25 0.06
C GLU A 89 -2.75 -3.35 1.56
N TYR A 90 -3.46 -2.59 2.38
CA TYR A 90 -3.29 -2.60 3.84
C TYR A 90 -4.47 -3.25 4.54
N LYS A 91 -4.19 -3.86 5.68
CA LYS A 91 -5.20 -4.32 6.63
C LYS A 91 -4.86 -3.83 8.03
N ALA A 92 -5.84 -3.86 8.93
CA ALA A 92 -5.60 -3.58 10.33
C ALA A 92 -4.66 -4.63 10.96
N PRO A 93 -3.86 -4.30 11.99
CA PRO A 93 -2.86 -5.21 12.56
C PRO A 93 -3.38 -6.55 13.07
N HIS A 94 -4.62 -6.59 13.53
CA HIS A 94 -5.26 -7.81 14.02
C HIS A 94 -5.88 -8.68 12.91
N VAL A 95 -5.89 -8.21 11.66
CA VAL A 95 -6.42 -8.96 10.52
C VAL A 95 -5.30 -9.82 9.94
N ALA A 96 -5.53 -11.14 9.93
CA ALA A 96 -4.61 -12.08 9.30
C ALA A 96 -4.58 -11.87 7.77
N ILE A 97 -3.37 -11.88 7.20
CA ILE A 97 -3.21 -11.86 5.74
C ILE A 97 -3.43 -13.28 5.22
N THR A 98 -4.54 -13.48 4.53
CA THR A 98 -4.94 -14.78 3.97
C THR A 98 -4.93 -14.74 2.45
N GLN A 99 -5.08 -15.88 1.80
CA GLN A 99 -5.23 -15.97 0.34
C GLN A 99 -6.35 -15.07 -0.19
N ALA A 100 -7.46 -14.91 0.54
CA ALA A 100 -8.56 -14.03 0.14
C ALA A 100 -8.13 -12.56 0.01
N VAL A 101 -7.15 -12.11 0.80
CA VAL A 101 -6.59 -10.75 0.66
C VAL A 101 -5.77 -10.64 -0.62
N PHE A 102 -5.03 -11.68 -0.98
CA PHE A 102 -4.32 -11.74 -2.26
C PHE A 102 -5.27 -11.79 -3.45
N ASP A 103 -6.39 -12.51 -3.34
CA ASP A 103 -7.41 -12.57 -4.39
C ASP A 103 -8.07 -11.19 -4.61
N GLN A 104 -8.27 -10.43 -3.52
CA GLN A 104 -8.76 -9.04 -3.59
C GLN A 104 -7.81 -8.16 -4.40
N ILE A 105 -6.52 -8.10 -4.02
CA ILE A 105 -5.55 -7.24 -4.71
C ILE A 105 -5.25 -7.72 -6.14
N ALA A 106 -5.30 -9.04 -6.40
CA ALA A 106 -5.18 -9.61 -7.74
C ALA A 106 -6.30 -9.14 -8.67
N THR A 107 -7.51 -8.91 -8.14
CA THR A 107 -8.63 -8.35 -8.92
C THR A 107 -8.30 -6.94 -9.44
N TYR A 108 -7.65 -6.09 -8.62
CA TYR A 108 -7.20 -4.77 -9.06
C TYR A 108 -6.10 -4.87 -10.11
N ASN A 109 -5.24 -5.87 -9.97
CA ASN A 109 -4.14 -6.11 -10.89
C ASN A 109 -4.60 -6.52 -12.30
N LEU A 110 -5.80 -7.08 -12.46
CA LEU A 110 -6.37 -7.36 -13.79
C LEU A 110 -6.51 -6.08 -14.64
N LEU A 111 -6.75 -4.93 -14.00
CA LEU A 111 -6.84 -3.64 -14.67
C LEU A 111 -5.49 -2.97 -14.84
N LEU A 112 -4.71 -2.92 -13.77
CA LEU A 112 -3.50 -2.10 -13.71
C LEU A 112 -2.27 -2.80 -14.28
N ARG A 113 -2.26 -4.14 -14.29
CA ARG A 113 -1.13 -4.98 -14.72
C ARG A 113 0.22 -4.50 -14.17
N VAL A 114 0.32 -4.42 -12.84
CA VAL A 114 1.54 -4.00 -12.16
C VAL A 114 2.58 -5.11 -12.09
N ASP A 115 3.85 -4.73 -11.92
CA ASP A 115 4.94 -5.69 -11.78
C ASP A 115 4.98 -6.30 -10.36
N TYR A 116 4.52 -5.54 -9.36
CA TYR A 116 4.58 -5.94 -7.96
C TYR A 116 3.24 -5.79 -7.22
N LEU A 117 2.90 -6.80 -6.42
CA LEU A 117 1.79 -6.75 -5.47
C LEU A 117 2.34 -6.84 -4.05
N VAL A 118 1.84 -5.97 -3.19
CA VAL A 118 2.27 -5.93 -1.79
C VAL A 118 1.04 -5.92 -0.89
N VAL A 119 1.09 -6.74 0.16
CA VAL A 119 0.04 -6.78 1.19
C VAL A 119 0.69 -6.64 2.55
N SER A 120 0.12 -5.79 3.41
CA SER A 120 0.61 -5.64 4.77
C SER A 120 -0.49 -5.37 5.79
N ASN A 121 -0.32 -5.90 7.00
CA ASN A 121 -1.08 -5.53 8.19
C ASN A 121 -0.19 -4.81 9.22
N GLY A 122 1.00 -4.38 8.83
CA GLY A 122 1.97 -3.71 9.70
C GLY A 122 2.78 -4.64 10.62
N LEU A 123 2.38 -5.91 10.79
CA LEU A 123 3.16 -6.92 11.51
C LEU A 123 3.83 -7.91 10.56
N SER A 124 3.11 -8.27 9.49
CA SER A 124 3.58 -9.08 8.38
C SER A 124 3.46 -8.29 7.09
N HIS A 125 4.41 -8.55 6.19
CA HIS A 125 4.50 -7.91 4.87
C HIS A 125 4.79 -9.01 3.85
N TYR A 126 4.03 -9.02 2.76
CA TYR A 126 4.25 -9.94 1.65
C TYR A 126 4.39 -9.14 0.37
N CYS A 127 5.44 -9.42 -0.39
CA CYS A 127 5.67 -8.82 -1.69
C CYS A 127 5.78 -9.93 -2.74
N CYS A 128 5.06 -9.77 -3.85
CA CYS A 128 5.04 -10.69 -4.96
C CYS A 128 5.41 -9.95 -6.25
N ARG A 129 6.29 -10.54 -7.05
CA ARG A 129 6.51 -10.11 -8.44
C ARG A 129 5.62 -10.93 -9.38
N MET A 130 4.93 -10.26 -10.28
CA MET A 130 4.05 -10.88 -11.25
C MET A 130 4.83 -11.45 -12.43
N ASP A 131 4.47 -12.66 -12.85
CA ASP A 131 4.92 -13.28 -14.09
C ASP A 131 3.68 -13.55 -14.97
N TYR A 132 3.40 -12.61 -15.88
CA TYR A 132 2.24 -12.70 -16.75
C TYR A 132 2.41 -13.71 -17.89
N GLU A 133 3.64 -14.01 -18.27
CA GLU A 133 3.93 -14.98 -19.34
C GLU A 133 3.58 -16.39 -18.87
N ASN A 134 4.01 -16.75 -17.65
CA ASN A 134 3.76 -18.06 -17.06
C ASN A 134 2.50 -18.11 -16.19
N ARG A 135 1.80 -16.97 -16.02
CA ARG A 135 0.62 -16.80 -15.13
C ARG A 135 0.92 -17.20 -13.69
N GLN A 136 2.09 -16.84 -13.21
CA GLN A 136 2.55 -17.11 -11.85
C GLN A 136 2.86 -15.81 -11.12
N TYR A 137 3.08 -15.92 -9.82
CA TYR A 137 3.67 -14.85 -9.03
C TYR A 137 4.75 -15.46 -8.14
N ARG A 138 5.82 -14.70 -7.92
CA ARG A 138 6.95 -15.12 -7.11
C ARG A 138 7.00 -14.27 -5.84
N TYR A 139 6.94 -14.92 -4.69
CA TYR A 139 7.19 -14.26 -3.42
C TYR A 139 8.63 -13.75 -3.36
N LEU A 140 8.78 -12.51 -2.92
CA LEU A 140 10.05 -11.89 -2.61
C LEU A 140 10.27 -11.95 -1.09
N GLN A 141 11.53 -12.09 -0.69
CA GLN A 141 11.91 -12.12 0.72
C GLN A 141 11.74 -10.75 1.39
N ASP A 142 11.90 -9.68 0.62
CA ASP A 142 11.74 -8.30 1.07
C ASP A 142 11.16 -7.45 -0.06
N ILE A 143 10.62 -6.29 0.29
CA ILE A 143 10.21 -5.25 -0.64
C ILE A 143 11.50 -4.64 -1.22
N PRO A 144 11.65 -4.61 -2.56
CA PRO A 144 12.85 -4.08 -3.21
C PRO A 144 13.06 -2.60 -2.91
N LEU A 145 14.28 -2.10 -3.12
CA LEU A 145 14.53 -0.67 -3.20
C LEU A 145 13.93 -0.11 -4.49
N TYR A 146 13.56 1.17 -4.51
CA TYR A 146 13.04 1.81 -5.73
C TYR A 146 14.02 1.70 -6.92
N ALA A 147 15.33 1.75 -6.64
CA ALA A 147 16.37 1.61 -7.67
C ALA A 147 16.48 0.20 -8.27
N GLU A 148 15.85 -0.80 -7.66
CA GLU A 148 15.86 -2.21 -8.09
C GLU A 148 14.58 -2.61 -8.85
N LEU A 149 13.62 -1.69 -8.99
CA LEU A 149 12.35 -1.91 -9.69
C LEU A 149 12.52 -1.90 -11.20
#